data_AF-A0A4Y9T491-F1
#
_entry.id   AF-A0A4Y9T491-F1
#
_cell.length_a   1.000
_cell.length_b   1.000
_cell.length_c   1.000
_cell.angle_alpha   90.00
_cell.angle_beta   90.00
_cell.angle_gamma   90.00
#
_symmetry.space_group_name_H-M   'P 1'
#
loop_
_entity.id
_entity.type
_entity.pdbx_description
1 polymer ?
#
loop_
_entity_poly.entity_id
_entity_poly.type
_entity_poly.pdbx_seq_one_letter_code
_entity_poly.pdbx_strand_id
1 'polypeptide(L)'
;AREHGIDVILDGAHALGQLAFDLEELGIAFAAYNLHKWIGAPLTLGFLYIAPERLGDIDPDMGEMHFPITDIRARTPYSTPNIPALLTLPLVLEEHWAMGGAAAKGARLNYLRNLWVRAARELPGIEVLTP
;
A
#
# COMPACT_ATOMS: atom_id res chain seq x y z
N ALA A 1 -20.52 0.59 -2.91
CA ALA A 1 -19.89 -0.40 -3.82
C ALA A 1 -20.48 -1.79 -3.57
N ARG A 2 -20.22 -2.41 -2.41
CA ARG A 2 -20.76 -3.74 -2.05
C ARG A 2 -22.29 -3.85 -2.18
N GLU A 3 -23.04 -2.89 -1.62
CA GLU A 3 -24.52 -2.83 -1.72
C GLU A 3 -25.05 -2.76 -3.16
N HIS A 4 -24.20 -2.40 -4.12
CA HIS A 4 -24.53 -2.30 -5.53
C HIS A 4 -23.84 -3.36 -6.40
N GLY A 5 -23.15 -4.34 -5.79
CA GLY A 5 -22.41 -5.37 -6.54
C GLY A 5 -21.26 -4.82 -7.40
N ILE A 6 -20.66 -3.69 -7.00
CA ILE A 6 -19.56 -3.05 -7.73
C ILE A 6 -18.24 -3.42 -7.07
N ASP A 7 -17.31 -3.95 -7.87
CA ASP A 7 -15.94 -4.24 -7.43
C ASP A 7 -15.13 -2.97 -7.14
N VAL A 8 -14.20 -3.09 -6.21
CA VAL A 8 -13.32 -2.00 -5.78
C VAL A 8 -11.87 -2.39 -6.01
N ILE A 9 -11.13 -1.52 -6.69
CA ILE A 9 -9.67 -1.54 -6.74
C ILE A 9 -9.19 -0.41 -5.83
N LEU A 10 -8.62 -0.77 -4.69
CA LEU A 10 -8.13 0.19 -3.70
C LEU A 10 -6.75 0.73 -4.10
N ASP A 11 -6.66 2.03 -4.39
CA ASP A 11 -5.38 2.72 -4.40
C ASP A 11 -4.94 3.00 -2.96
N GLY A 12 -4.03 2.17 -2.48
CA GLY A 12 -3.47 2.24 -1.13
C GLY A 12 -2.15 2.99 -1.05
N ALA A 13 -1.73 3.73 -2.08
CA ALA A 13 -0.37 4.22 -2.18
C ALA A 13 0.07 5.10 -0.99
N HIS A 14 -0.85 5.84 -0.36
CA HIS A 14 -0.57 6.64 0.84
C HIS A 14 -0.99 5.98 2.17
N ALA A 15 -1.50 4.75 2.17
CA ALA A 15 -1.96 4.08 3.39
C ALA A 15 -0.89 3.18 4.02
N LEU A 16 -0.21 2.36 3.21
CA LEU A 16 0.70 1.32 3.69
C LEU A 16 1.88 1.91 4.47
N GLY A 17 2.08 1.44 5.70
CA GLY A 17 3.15 1.88 6.59
C GLY A 17 2.79 3.07 7.49
N GLN A 18 1.64 3.73 7.28
CA GLN A 18 1.12 4.77 8.19
C GLN A 18 -0.14 4.36 8.93
N LEU A 19 -0.96 3.53 8.30
CA LEU A 19 -2.24 3.08 8.84
C LEU A 19 -2.17 1.58 9.08
N ALA A 20 -2.72 1.15 10.21
CA ALA A 20 -3.06 -0.25 10.42
C ALA A 20 -4.43 -0.49 9.77
N PHE A 21 -4.51 -1.52 8.93
CA PHE A 21 -5.72 -1.93 8.24
C PHE A 21 -5.62 -3.42 7.91
N ASP A 22 -6.78 -4.04 7.71
CA ASP A 22 -6.92 -5.41 7.27
C ASP A 22 -7.80 -5.43 6.02
N LEU A 23 -7.31 -6.01 4.93
CA LEU A 23 -8.02 -6.02 3.65
C LEU A 23 -9.21 -6.98 3.64
N GLU A 24 -9.14 -8.06 4.41
CA GLU A 24 -10.23 -9.03 4.57
C GLU A 24 -11.37 -8.41 5.40
N GLU A 25 -11.05 -7.74 6.51
CA GLU A 25 -12.05 -7.03 7.32
C GLU A 25 -12.73 -5.89 6.53
N LEU A 26 -11.96 -5.17 5.70
CA LEU A 26 -12.50 -4.16 4.78
C LEU A 26 -13.27 -4.81 3.61
N GLY A 27 -13.08 -6.10 3.38
CA GLY A 27 -13.55 -6.89 2.23
C GLY A 27 -13.20 -6.24 0.90
N ILE A 28 -11.93 -5.90 0.76
CA ILE A 28 -11.30 -5.37 -0.45
C ILE A 28 -10.63 -6.53 -1.18
N ALA A 29 -11.07 -6.80 -2.41
CA ALA A 29 -10.53 -7.89 -3.23
C ALA A 29 -9.25 -7.51 -4.00
N PHE A 30 -9.08 -6.22 -4.32
CA PHE A 30 -7.96 -5.74 -5.12
C PHE A 30 -7.38 -4.47 -4.50
N ALA A 31 -6.07 -4.41 -4.33
CA ALA A 31 -5.40 -3.21 -3.83
C ALA A 31 -4.00 -3.05 -4.45
N ALA A 32 -3.52 -1.81 -4.55
CA ALA A 32 -2.16 -1.52 -5.02
C ALA A 32 -1.43 -0.58 -4.05
N TYR A 33 -0.14 -0.82 -3.86
CA TYR A 33 0.67 -0.11 -2.87
C TYR A 33 2.05 0.28 -3.40
N ASN A 34 2.52 1.44 -2.95
CA ASN A 34 3.90 1.88 -3.13
C ASN A 34 4.72 1.52 -1.90
N LEU A 35 5.89 0.90 -2.10
CA LEU A 35 6.82 0.63 -1.00
C LEU A 35 7.79 1.80 -0.76
N HIS A 36 7.98 2.66 -1.77
CA HIS A 36 8.87 3.82 -1.68
C HIS A 36 8.27 5.07 -1.02
N LYS A 37 7.03 4.99 -0.56
CA LYS A 37 6.39 6.07 0.21
C LYS A 37 6.69 5.87 1.69
N TRP A 38 5.71 5.40 2.45
CA TRP A 38 5.81 5.39 3.90
C TRP A 38 6.48 4.14 4.47
N ILE A 39 6.62 3.08 3.69
CA ILE A 39 7.46 1.93 4.05
C ILE A 39 8.94 2.32 3.97
N GLY A 40 9.34 3.17 3.03
CA GLY A 40 10.71 3.70 2.91
C GLY A 40 11.64 2.86 2.04
N ALA A 41 11.08 1.98 1.19
CA ALA A 41 11.88 1.24 0.22
C ALA A 41 12.46 2.15 -0.88
N PRO A 42 13.47 1.69 -1.64
CA PRO A 42 13.92 2.40 -2.83
C PRO A 42 12.77 2.65 -3.83
N LEU A 43 12.89 3.72 -4.62
CA LEU A 43 11.97 4.05 -5.72
C LEU A 43 11.75 2.84 -6.64
N THR A 44 10.64 2.85 -7.37
CA THR A 44 10.20 1.78 -8.32
C THR A 44 9.60 0.52 -7.70
N LEU A 45 9.60 0.39 -6.38
CA LEU A 45 9.00 -0.77 -5.70
C LEU A 45 7.54 -0.53 -5.26
N GLY A 46 6.73 -1.56 -5.47
CA GLY A 46 5.32 -1.64 -5.13
C GLY A 46 4.80 -3.07 -5.29
N PHE A 47 3.55 -3.31 -4.90
CA PHE A 47 2.89 -4.59 -5.12
C PHE A 47 1.39 -4.41 -5.33
N LEU A 48 0.78 -5.41 -5.96
CA LEU A 48 -0.66 -5.59 -6.01
C LEU A 48 -1.07 -6.70 -5.05
N TYR A 49 -2.15 -6.49 -4.34
CA TYR A 49 -2.90 -7.51 -3.64
C TYR A 49 -4.09 -7.92 -4.49
N ILE A 50 -4.27 -9.24 -4.63
CA ILE A 50 -5.46 -9.85 -5.21
C ILE A 50 -5.91 -10.90 -4.20
N ALA A 51 -7.16 -10.82 -3.75
CA ALA A 51 -7.73 -11.80 -2.84
C ALA A 51 -7.67 -13.19 -3.50
N PRO A 52 -7.27 -14.26 -2.77
CA PRO A 52 -7.03 -15.57 -3.36
C PRO A 52 -8.18 -16.11 -4.21
N GLU A 53 -9.41 -15.90 -3.75
CA GLU A 53 -10.65 -16.33 -4.42
C GLU A 53 -11.01 -15.49 -5.66
N ARG A 54 -10.35 -14.35 -5.85
CA ARG A 54 -10.56 -13.41 -6.96
C ARG A 54 -9.40 -13.39 -7.97
N LEU A 55 -8.40 -14.26 -7.82
CA LEU A 55 -7.25 -14.33 -8.73
C LEU A 55 -7.64 -14.56 -10.20
N GLY A 56 -8.71 -15.33 -10.42
CA GLY A 56 -9.24 -15.62 -11.76
C GLY A 56 -9.84 -14.41 -12.48
N ASP A 57 -10.10 -13.31 -11.77
CA ASP A 57 -10.72 -12.11 -12.34
C ASP A 57 -9.71 -11.15 -12.99
N ILE A 58 -8.43 -11.37 -12.73
CA ILE A 58 -7.33 -10.66 -13.37
C ILE A 58 -6.66 -11.65 -14.32
N ASP A 59 -6.55 -11.28 -15.59
CA ASP A 59 -5.85 -12.10 -16.58
C ASP A 59 -4.35 -12.20 -16.26
N PRO A 60 -3.70 -13.34 -16.57
CA PRO A 60 -2.25 -13.45 -16.50
C PRO A 60 -1.55 -12.42 -17.38
N ASP A 61 -0.32 -12.07 -16.99
CA ASP A 61 0.56 -11.32 -17.89
C ASP A 61 0.76 -12.10 -19.19
N MET A 62 0.61 -11.42 -20.32
CA MET A 62 0.63 -12.05 -21.65
C MET A 62 1.95 -12.76 -21.99
N GLY A 63 3.06 -12.39 -21.31
CA GLY A 63 4.38 -12.96 -21.52
C GLY A 63 4.81 -13.97 -20.46
N GLU A 64 4.03 -14.17 -19.40
CA GLU A 64 4.38 -15.06 -18.30
C GLU A 64 3.92 -16.50 -18.58
N MET A 65 4.89 -17.42 -18.64
CA MET A 65 4.68 -18.84 -18.96
C MET A 65 5.34 -19.78 -17.94
N HIS A 66 6.03 -19.25 -16.93
CA HIS A 66 6.78 -20.00 -15.94
C HIS A 66 5.92 -20.42 -14.74
N PHE A 67 4.85 -19.69 -14.45
CA PHE A 67 3.95 -19.96 -13.34
C PHE A 67 2.57 -20.44 -13.81
N PRO A 68 1.91 -21.37 -13.08
CA PRO A 68 0.53 -21.75 -13.36
C PRO A 68 -0.41 -20.55 -13.31
N ILE A 69 -1.50 -20.56 -14.09
CA ILE A 69 -2.50 -19.47 -14.09
C ILE A 69 -3.15 -19.23 -12.72
N THR A 70 -3.10 -20.22 -11.83
CA THR A 70 -3.58 -20.19 -10.44
C THR A 70 -2.56 -19.62 -9.45
N ASP A 71 -1.38 -19.19 -9.90
CA ASP A 71 -0.33 -18.58 -9.07
C ASP A 71 -0.35 -17.05 -9.24
N ILE A 72 -0.28 -16.31 -8.14
CA ILE A 72 -0.26 -14.83 -8.17
C ILE A 72 0.88 -14.26 -9.00
N ARG A 73 2.02 -14.97 -9.07
CA ARG A 73 3.19 -14.57 -9.86
C ARG A 73 2.92 -14.56 -11.36
N ALA A 74 1.89 -15.28 -11.81
CA ALA A 74 1.43 -15.19 -13.20
C ALA A 74 0.80 -13.83 -13.56
N ARG A 75 0.59 -12.92 -12.58
CA ARG A 75 0.04 -11.56 -12.79
C ARG A 75 1.10 -10.48 -12.88
N THR A 76 2.37 -10.85 -12.78
CA THR A 76 3.48 -9.90 -12.84
C THR A 76 4.30 -10.14 -14.10
N PRO A 77 4.69 -9.10 -14.85
CA PRO A 77 5.52 -9.27 -16.04
C PRO A 77 6.82 -9.99 -15.73
N TYR A 78 7.13 -11.02 -16.51
CA TYR A 78 8.43 -11.68 -16.48
C TYR A 78 9.47 -10.80 -17.19
N SER A 79 10.10 -9.91 -16.44
CA SER A 79 11.19 -9.05 -16.93
C SER A 79 12.30 -8.97 -15.90
N THR A 80 13.47 -8.42 -16.26
CA THR A 80 14.53 -8.16 -15.29
C THR A 80 14.11 -7.00 -14.38
N PRO A 81 13.79 -7.25 -13.10
CA PRO A 81 13.36 -6.19 -12.22
C PRO A 81 14.57 -5.36 -11.77
N ASN A 82 14.32 -4.30 -11.00
CA ASN A 82 15.36 -3.62 -10.26
C ASN A 82 15.84 -4.51 -9.09
N ILE A 83 16.70 -5.49 -9.39
CA ILE A 83 17.19 -6.51 -8.45
C ILE A 83 17.80 -5.88 -7.19
N PRO A 84 18.71 -4.87 -7.28
CA PRO A 84 19.27 -4.26 -6.07
C PRO A 84 18.20 -3.68 -5.16
N ALA A 85 17.18 -3.01 -5.71
CA ALA A 85 16.06 -2.49 -4.91
C ALA A 85 15.28 -3.63 -4.23
N LEU A 86 14.93 -4.68 -4.97
CA LEU A 86 14.20 -5.83 -4.41
C LEU A 86 14.94 -6.49 -3.24
N LEU A 87 16.26 -6.62 -3.35
CA LEU A 87 17.09 -7.23 -2.30
C LEU A 87 17.11 -6.42 -1.00
N THR A 88 16.71 -5.15 -1.01
CA THR A 88 16.60 -4.34 0.21
C THR A 88 15.33 -4.60 1.02
N LEU A 89 14.30 -5.21 0.42
CA LEU A 89 12.98 -5.33 1.03
C LEU A 89 12.98 -6.01 2.41
N PRO A 90 13.73 -7.10 2.66
CA PRO A 90 13.77 -7.71 3.99
C PRO A 90 14.21 -6.71 5.07
N LEU A 91 15.30 -5.96 4.83
CA LEU A 91 15.82 -4.98 5.79
C LEU A 91 14.85 -3.81 5.96
N VAL A 92 14.27 -3.29 4.88
CA VAL A 92 13.30 -2.18 4.94
C VAL A 92 12.09 -2.54 5.79
N LEU A 93 11.56 -3.76 5.65
CA LEU A 93 10.43 -4.24 6.44
C LEU A 93 10.82 -4.49 7.90
N GLU A 94 11.99 -5.07 8.14
CA GLU A 94 12.55 -5.26 9.49
C GLU A 94 12.68 -3.92 10.22
N GLU A 95 13.31 -2.92 9.61
CA GLU A 95 13.46 -1.58 10.18
C GLU A 95 12.10 -0.91 10.42
N HIS A 96 11.15 -1.06 9.49
CA HIS A 96 9.81 -0.54 9.67
C HIS A 96 9.12 -1.12 10.93
N TRP A 97 9.21 -2.43 11.13
CA TRP A 97 8.65 -3.09 12.30
C TRP A 97 9.42 -2.78 13.59
N ALA A 98 10.75 -2.70 13.54
CA ALA A 98 11.59 -2.33 14.68
C ALA A 98 11.25 -0.92 15.22
N MET A 99 10.82 0.00 14.35
CA MET A 99 10.31 1.32 14.75
C MET A 99 8.88 1.30 15.36
N GLY A 100 8.25 0.13 15.48
CA GLY A 100 6.87 -0.02 15.95
C GLY A 100 5.82 -0.03 14.84
N GLY A 101 6.24 -0.22 13.58
CA GLY A 101 5.35 -0.42 12.43
C GLY A 101 4.43 0.77 12.13
N ALA A 102 3.33 0.47 11.43
CA ALA A 102 2.36 1.49 11.02
C ALA A 102 1.68 2.17 12.22
N ALA A 103 1.44 1.44 13.32
CA ALA A 103 0.81 2.01 14.51
C ALA A 103 1.66 3.14 15.13
N ALA A 104 2.95 2.88 15.39
CA ALA A 104 3.84 3.90 15.95
C ALA A 104 4.09 5.04 14.96
N LYS A 105 4.35 4.71 13.69
CA LYS A 105 4.61 5.71 12.64
C LYS A 105 3.39 6.61 12.43
N GLY A 106 2.19 6.04 12.32
CA GLY A 106 0.92 6.76 12.17
C GLY A 106 0.63 7.68 13.36
N ALA A 107 0.77 7.18 14.58
CA ALA A 107 0.59 7.98 15.79
C ALA A 107 1.54 9.18 15.83
N ARG A 108 2.82 8.97 15.49
CA ARG A 108 3.83 10.04 15.45
C ARG A 108 3.52 11.09 14.37
N LEU A 109 3.16 10.66 13.16
CA LEU A 109 2.84 11.57 12.06
C LEU A 109 1.58 12.38 12.36
N ASN A 110 0.54 11.76 12.94
CA ASN A 110 -0.65 12.46 13.40
C ASN A 110 -0.33 13.48 14.49
N TYR A 111 0.51 13.12 15.48
CA TYR A 111 0.96 14.06 16.49
C TYR A 111 1.67 15.27 15.89
N LEU A 112 2.65 15.05 15.01
CA LEU A 112 3.41 16.13 14.36
C LEU A 112 2.52 17.02 13.49
N ARG A 113 1.60 16.43 12.73
CA ARG A 113 0.61 17.18 11.94
C ARG A 113 -0.28 18.03 12.83
N ASN A 114 -0.78 17.48 13.92
CA ASN A 114 -1.68 18.19 14.83
C ASN A 114 -1.00 19.32 15.61
N LEU A 115 0.32 19.24 15.86
CA LEU A 115 1.05 20.33 16.52
C LEU A 115 0.92 21.67 15.76
N TRP A 116 1.09 21.65 14.44
CA TRP A 116 1.00 22.87 13.65
C TRP A 116 -0.41 23.15 13.14
N VAL A 117 -1.20 22.11 12.81
CA VAL A 117 -2.58 22.28 12.32
C VAL A 117 -3.46 22.97 13.35
N ARG A 118 -3.32 22.64 14.65
CA ARG A 118 -4.08 23.31 15.71
C ARG A 118 -3.85 24.82 15.71
N ALA A 119 -2.60 25.26 15.56
CA ALA A 119 -2.29 26.68 15.49
C ALA A 119 -2.78 27.30 14.16
N ALA A 120 -2.61 26.59 13.04
CA ALA A 120 -3.01 27.08 11.72
C ALA A 120 -4.53 27.32 11.59
N ARG A 121 -5.36 26.51 12.27
CA ARG A 121 -6.83 26.67 12.27
C ARG A 121 -7.30 27.97 12.95
N GLU A 122 -6.50 28.54 13.84
CA GLU A 122 -6.84 29.80 14.54
C GLU A 122 -6.40 31.05 13.76
N LEU A 123 -5.67 30.89 12.65
CA LEU A 123 -5.18 32.01 11.85
C LEU A 123 -6.29 32.62 10.97
N PRO A 124 -6.53 33.94 11.02
CA PRO A 124 -7.49 34.59 10.13
C PRO A 124 -7.15 34.35 8.65
N GLY A 125 -8.15 33.93 7.88
CA GLY A 125 -8.00 33.69 6.43
C GLY A 125 -7.36 32.35 6.06
N ILE A 126 -7.14 31.44 7.02
CA ILE A 126 -6.66 30.08 6.76
C ILE A 126 -7.79 29.07 7.00
N GLU A 127 -7.97 28.16 6.04
CA GLU A 127 -8.87 27.00 6.17
C GLU A 127 -8.07 25.70 6.04
N VAL A 128 -8.17 24.82 7.05
CA VAL A 128 -7.56 23.49 6.99
C VAL A 128 -8.63 22.47 6.58
N LEU A 129 -8.50 21.98 5.35
CA LEU A 129 -9.47 21.08 4.69
C LEU A 129 -9.35 19.61 5.12
N THR A 130 -8.19 19.20 5.64
CA THR A 130 -7.99 17.82 6.09
C THR A 130 -8.54 17.67 7.52
N PRO A 131 -9.21 16.55 7.85
CA PRO A 131 -9.71 16.30 9.22
C PRO A 131 -8.62 16.49 10.28
#